data_AF-A0A2D1ST88-F1
#
_entry.id   AF-A0A2D1ST88-F1
#
_cell.length_a   1.000
_cell.length_b   1.000
_cell.length_c   1.000
_cell.angle_alpha   90.00
_cell.angle_beta   90.00
_cell.angle_gamma   90.00
#
_symmetry.space_group_name_H-M   'P 1'
#
loop_
_entity.id
_entity.type
_entity.pdbx_description
1 polymer ?
#
loop_
_entity_poly.entity_id
_entity_poly.type
_entity_poly.pdbx_seq_one_letter_code
_entity_poly.pdbx_strand_id
1 'polypeptide(L)'
;MLLKFAYDDFIADRKFKITTQANISTYKYVVKPFVDYCLEEGAINIEDVTRIHLKQFLIINQQKNKKPHTINTIILRVRAFFNYLEEEEGIIIAALT
;
A
#
# COMPACT_ATOMS: atom_id res chain seq x y z
N MET A 1 2.32 -14.46 -1.38
CA MET A 1 2.47 -14.24 0.09
C MET A 1 1.17 -13.69 0.69
N LEU A 2 0.85 -13.96 1.98
CA LEU A 2 -0.31 -13.33 2.65
C LEU A 2 -0.13 -11.82 2.74
N LEU A 3 -1.14 -11.04 2.33
CA LEU A 3 -1.06 -9.58 2.21
C LEU A 3 -0.71 -8.89 3.54
N LYS A 4 -1.23 -9.41 4.66
CA LYS A 4 -0.90 -8.90 5.99
C LYS A 4 0.59 -9.04 6.31
N PHE A 5 1.19 -10.19 5.99
CA PHE A 5 2.62 -10.43 6.24
C PHE A 5 3.49 -9.64 5.27
N ALA A 6 3.05 -9.47 4.02
CA ALA A 6 3.70 -8.61 3.05
C ALA A 6 3.85 -7.16 3.56
N TYR A 7 2.79 -6.64 4.21
CA TYR A 7 2.84 -5.32 4.84
C TYR A 7 3.81 -5.26 6.02
N ASP A 8 3.78 -6.25 6.90
CA ASP A 8 4.67 -6.28 8.07
C ASP A 8 6.14 -6.35 7.65
N ASP A 9 6.45 -7.15 6.63
CA ASP A 9 7.81 -7.27 6.06
C ASP A 9 8.26 -5.97 5.39
N PHE A 10 7.38 -5.33 4.61
CA PHE A 10 7.64 -4.00 4.07
C PHE A 10 8.01 -2.97 5.15
N ILE A 11 7.29 -2.96 6.28
CA ILE A 11 7.60 -2.03 7.38
C ILE A 11 8.95 -2.39 8.03
N ALA A 12 9.30 -3.68 8.13
CA ALA A 12 10.60 -4.11 8.61
C ALA A 12 11.73 -3.66 7.67
N ASP A 13 11.57 -3.84 6.36
CA ASP A 13 12.52 -3.37 5.33
C ASP A 13 12.75 -1.85 5.43
N ARG A 14 11.68 -1.05 5.51
CA ARG A 14 11.82 0.41 5.63
C ARG A 14 12.55 0.84 6.90
N LYS A 15 12.40 0.11 8.01
CA LYS A 15 13.18 0.35 9.23
C LYS A 15 14.65 -0.02 9.05
N PHE A 16 14.93 -1.15 8.39
CA PHE A 16 16.29 -1.62 8.14
C PHE A 16 17.07 -0.65 7.24
N LYS A 17 16.44 -0.11 6.20
CA LYS A 17 17.04 0.86 5.25
C LYS A 17 17.25 2.29 5.81
N ILE A 18 17.24 2.48 7.14
CA ILE A 18 17.44 3.79 7.82
C ILE A 18 16.45 4.86 7.34
N THR A 19 15.20 4.48 7.08
CA THR A 19 14.15 5.46 6.77
C THR A 19 13.80 6.22 8.06
N THR A 20 13.61 7.54 7.97
CA THR A 20 13.21 8.36 9.13
C THR A 20 11.91 7.86 9.76
N GLN A 21 11.77 8.04 11.08
CA GLN A 21 10.55 7.67 11.82
C GLN A 21 9.29 8.36 11.27
N ALA A 22 9.43 9.59 10.77
CA ALA A 22 8.34 10.32 10.13
C ALA A 22 7.83 9.61 8.85
N ASN A 23 8.74 9.11 8.03
CA ASN A 23 8.39 8.35 6.82
C ASN A 23 7.77 6.99 7.17
N ILE A 24 8.31 6.27 8.17
CA ILE A 24 7.71 5.01 8.68
C ILE A 24 6.29 5.26 9.17
N SER A 25 6.08 6.35 9.92
CA SER A 25 4.76 6.74 10.43
C SER A 25 3.80 7.08 9.29
N THR A 26 4.30 7.71 8.22
CA THR A 26 3.51 7.98 7.02
C THR A 26 3.09 6.69 6.33
N TYR A 27 4.00 5.70 6.18
CA TYR A 27 3.64 4.39 5.63
C TYR A 27 2.58 3.69 6.48
N LYS A 28 2.70 3.73 7.80
CA LYS A 28 1.66 3.20 8.71
C LYS A 28 0.33 3.93 8.58
N TYR A 29 0.34 5.25 8.41
CA TYR A 29 -0.90 6.03 8.28
C TYR A 29 -1.60 5.82 6.94
N VAL A 30 -0.86 5.43 5.90
CA VAL A 30 -1.34 5.43 4.52
C VAL A 30 -1.48 4.04 3.92
N VAL A 31 -0.44 3.22 4.05
CA VAL A 31 -0.40 1.87 3.46
C VAL A 31 -1.21 0.90 4.30
N LYS A 32 -1.14 0.99 5.64
CA LYS A 32 -1.93 0.10 6.50
C LYS A 32 -3.44 0.18 6.25
N PRO A 33 -4.07 1.37 6.18
CA PRO A 33 -5.50 1.44 5.87
C PRO A 33 -5.85 0.91 4.48
N PHE A 34 -4.95 0.99 3.51
CA PHE A 34 -5.14 0.38 2.19
C PHE A 34 -5.09 -1.15 2.27
N VAL A 35 -4.13 -1.70 3.02
CA VAL A 35 -4.02 -3.15 3.26
C VAL A 35 -5.24 -3.67 4.01
N ASP A 36 -5.65 -2.99 5.08
CA ASP A 36 -6.83 -3.34 5.86
C ASP A 36 -8.09 -3.32 4.97
N TYR A 37 -8.26 -2.30 4.12
CA TYR A 37 -9.33 -2.25 3.13
C TYR A 37 -9.29 -3.44 2.16
N CYS A 38 -8.13 -3.80 1.61
CA CYS A 38 -8.03 -4.94 0.69
C CYS A 38 -8.41 -6.26 1.39
N LEU A 39 -8.02 -6.43 2.66
CA LEU A 39 -8.39 -7.60 3.45
C LEU A 39 -9.90 -7.65 3.71
N GLU A 40 -10.54 -6.50 3.98
CA GLU A 40 -11.99 -6.37 4.15
C GLU A 40 -12.75 -6.74 2.86
N GLU A 41 -12.20 -6.40 1.69
CA GLU A 41 -12.73 -6.80 0.38
C GLU A 41 -12.40 -8.25 -0.02
N GLY A 42 -11.70 -9.01 0.84
CA GLY A 42 -11.40 -10.42 0.64
C GLY A 42 -10.12 -10.72 -0.13
N ALA A 43 -9.27 -9.72 -0.40
CA ALA A 43 -7.94 -9.92 -0.99
C ALA A 43 -6.95 -10.39 0.08
N ILE A 44 -6.84 -11.70 0.28
CA ILE A 44 -6.04 -12.31 1.35
C ILE A 44 -4.57 -12.44 0.96
N ASN A 45 -4.28 -12.76 -0.30
CA ASN A 45 -2.93 -12.85 -0.84
C ASN A 45 -2.57 -11.59 -1.64
N ILE A 46 -1.28 -11.33 -1.82
CA ILE A 46 -0.81 -10.18 -2.61
C ILE A 46 -1.31 -10.22 -4.06
N GLU A 47 -1.48 -11.42 -4.61
CA GLU A 47 -1.94 -11.69 -5.98
C GLU A 47 -3.43 -11.38 -6.16
N ASP A 48 -4.20 -11.37 -5.08
CA ASP A 48 -5.63 -11.02 -5.09
C ASP A 48 -5.83 -9.49 -5.21
N VAL A 49 -4.79 -8.69 -4.92
CA VAL A 49 -4.88 -7.23 -4.94
C VAL A 49 -4.80 -6.68 -6.38
N THR A 50 -5.96 -6.36 -6.93
CA THR A 50 -6.06 -5.73 -8.27
C THR A 50 -6.09 -4.20 -8.24
N ARG A 51 -6.00 -3.58 -9.43
CA ARG A 51 -6.19 -2.12 -9.63
C ARG A 51 -7.57 -1.63 -9.18
N ILE A 52 -8.58 -2.49 -9.13
CA ILE A 52 -9.94 -2.11 -8.72
C ILE A 52 -9.94 -1.68 -7.26
N HIS A 53 -9.26 -2.43 -6.38
CA HIS A 53 -9.11 -2.07 -4.96
C HIS A 53 -8.47 -0.69 -4.80
N LEU A 54 -7.39 -0.40 -5.52
CA LEU A 54 -6.75 0.92 -5.44
C LEU A 54 -7.72 2.04 -5.89
N LYS A 55 -8.43 1.85 -7.01
CA LYS A 55 -9.39 2.84 -7.50
C LYS A 55 -10.52 3.09 -6.49
N GLN A 56 -11.14 2.04 -5.98
CA GLN A 56 -12.22 2.14 -5.01
C GLN A 56 -11.75 2.78 -3.70
N PHE A 57 -10.57 2.39 -3.20
CA PHE A 57 -9.98 3.00 -2.01
C PHE A 57 -9.74 4.51 -2.19
N LEU A 58 -9.25 4.95 -3.35
CA LEU A 58 -9.06 6.36 -3.65
C LEU A 58 -10.40 7.12 -3.71
N ILE A 59 -11.44 6.53 -4.33
CA ILE A 59 -12.79 7.10 -4.37
C ILE A 59 -13.36 7.27 -2.95
N ILE A 60 -13.25 6.25 -2.10
CA ILE A 60 -13.70 6.32 -0.69
C ILE A 60 -12.99 7.45 0.05
N ASN A 61 -11.68 7.63 -0.17
CA ASN A 61 -10.93 8.71 0.46
C ASN A 61 -11.30 10.10 -0.08
N GLN A 62 -11.61 10.22 -1.37
CA GLN A 62 -12.10 11.47 -1.96
C GLN A 62 -13.48 11.85 -1.40
N GLN A 63 -14.40 10.89 -1.27
CA GLN A 63 -15.74 11.11 -0.70
C GLN A 63 -15.69 11.53 0.78
N LYS A 64 -14.64 11.14 1.51
CA LYS A 64 -14.35 11.60 2.88
C LYS A 64 -13.77 13.02 2.93
N ASN A 65 -13.86 13.81 1.86
CA ASN A 65 -13.33 15.17 1.72
C ASN A 65 -11.82 15.29 2.07
N LYS A 66 -11.04 14.24 1.81
CA LYS A 66 -9.58 14.31 1.99
C LYS A 66 -9.00 15.30 0.98
N LYS A 67 -8.08 16.15 1.44
CA LYS A 67 -7.38 17.12 0.59
C LYS A 67 -6.65 16.38 -0.56
N PRO A 68 -6.57 16.95 -1.78
CA PRO A 68 -5.86 16.34 -2.91
C PRO A 68 -4.41 15.91 -2.61
N HIS A 69 -3.70 16.68 -1.77
CA HIS A 69 -2.36 16.32 -1.29
C HIS A 69 -2.31 14.97 -0.56
N THR A 70 -3.37 14.63 0.17
CA THR A 70 -3.51 13.35 0.87
C THR A 70 -3.68 12.20 -0.13
N ILE A 71 -4.48 12.41 -1.19
CA ILE A 71 -4.68 11.41 -2.26
C ILE A 71 -3.36 11.13 -2.97
N ASN A 72 -2.59 12.17 -3.31
CA ASN A 72 -1.27 11.98 -3.92
C ASN A 72 -0.30 11.25 -3.00
N THR A 73 -0.33 11.55 -1.70
CA THR A 73 0.47 10.82 -0.71
C THR A 73 0.05 9.35 -0.64
N ILE A 74 -1.25 9.05 -0.70
CA ILE A 74 -1.76 7.67 -0.80
C ILE A 74 -1.16 6.95 -1.99
N ILE A 75 -1.31 7.51 -3.18
CA ILE A 75 -0.81 6.92 -4.42
C ILE A 75 0.70 6.66 -4.33
N LEU A 76 1.49 7.64 -3.88
CA LEU A 76 2.94 7.53 -3.79
C LEU A 76 3.39 6.43 -2.82
N ARG A 77 2.76 6.35 -1.64
CA ARG A 77 3.17 5.40 -0.60
C ARG A 77 2.69 3.98 -0.90
N VAL A 78 1.49 3.83 -1.47
CA VAL A 78 0.98 2.53 -1.94
C VAL A 78 1.81 2.03 -3.13
N ARG A 79 2.23 2.90 -4.05
CA ARG A 79 3.18 2.53 -5.12
C ARG A 79 4.49 2.00 -4.54
N ALA A 80 5.06 2.70 -3.55
CA ALA A 80 6.31 2.24 -2.92
C ALA A 80 6.18 0.88 -2.22
N PHE A 81 4.98 0.53 -1.75
CA PHE A 81 4.69 -0.81 -1.23
C PHE A 81 4.69 -1.85 -2.35
N PHE A 82 3.96 -1.61 -3.45
CA PHE A 82 3.93 -2.56 -4.58
C PHE A 82 5.28 -2.73 -5.28
N ASN A 83 6.06 -1.67 -5.44
CA ASN A 83 7.42 -1.78 -6.00
C ASN A 83 8.32 -2.66 -5.14
N TYR A 84 8.18 -2.59 -3.81
CA TYR A 84 8.91 -3.48 -2.91
C TYR A 84 8.48 -4.94 -3.08
N LEU A 85 7.18 -5.20 -3.24
CA LEU A 85 6.69 -6.56 -3.50
C LEU A 85 7.20 -7.12 -4.84
N GLU A 86 7.29 -6.27 -5.86
CA GLU A 86 7.85 -6.66 -7.16
C GLU A 86 9.35 -6.97 -7.07
N GLU A 87 10.11 -6.17 -6.31
CA GLU A 87 11.56 -6.35 -6.10
C GLU A 87 11.89 -7.62 -5.30
N GLU A 88 11.18 -7.91 -4.21
CA GLU A 88 11.50 -9.03 -3.31
C GLU A 88 10.91 -10.37 -3.78
N GLU A 89 9.74 -10.37 -4.43
CA GLU A 89 9.05 -11.62 -4.82
C GLU A 89 9.15 -11.95 -6.32
N GLY A 90 9.72 -11.05 -7.13
CA GLY A 90 9.78 -11.22 -8.60
C GLY A 90 8.39 -11.22 -9.27
N ILE A 91 7.37 -10.73 -8.57
CA ILE A 91 5.99 -10.67 -9.06
C ILE A 91 5.81 -9.38 -9.86
N ILE A 92 5.66 -9.50 -11.18
CA ILE A 92 5.31 -8.39 -12.06
C ILE A 92 3.87 -7.97 -11.76
N ILE A 93 3.68 -7.01 -10.85
CA ILE A 93 2.39 -6.38 -10.62
C ILE A 93 2.25 -5.29 -11.67
N ALA A 94 1.61 -5.61 -12.79
CA ALA A 94 1.19 -4.65 -13.81
C ALA A 94 0.08 -3.71 -13.30
N ALA A 95 0.20 -3.11 -12.11
CA ALA A 95 -0.83 -2.24 -11.54
C ALA A 95 -0.63 -0.76 -11.87
N LEU A 96 0.54 -0.32 -12.37
CA LEU A 96 0.84 1.11 -12.48
C LEU A 96 1.54 1.56 -13.78
N THR A 97 1.60 0.71 -14.80
CA THR A 97 1.76 1.14 -16.20
C THR A 97 0.42 1.29 -16.90
#